data_AF-W0DC45-F1
#
_entry.id   AF-W0DC45-F1
#
_cell.length_a   1.000
_cell.length_b   1.000
_cell.length_c   1.000
_cell.angle_alpha   90.00
_cell.angle_beta   90.00
_cell.angle_gamma   90.00
#
_symmetry.space_group_name_H-M   'P 1'
#
loop_
_entity.id
_entity.type
_entity.pdbx_description
1 polymer ?
#
loop_
_entity_poly.entity_id
_entity_poly.type
_entity_poly.pdbx_seq_one_letter_code
_entity_poly.pdbx_strand_id
1 'polypeptide(L)'
;MAIRVFERVDEKSLIKELTLRGWKEGKFNGKQAMFKEFEAYLWVAVMEECPYFLSLPKEENSRVHSEGMKELMKEVKELSHRLGFSLPVKPGGGYHV
;
A
#
# COMPACT_ATOMS: atom_id res chain seq x y z
N MET A 1 9.80 4.16 1.58
CA MET A 1 8.66 4.90 2.19
C MET A 1 7.45 3.98 2.18
N ALA A 2 6.59 4.04 3.19
CA ALA A 2 5.39 3.20 3.30
C ALA A 2 4.14 4.07 3.38
N ILE A 3 3.04 3.64 2.79
CA ILE A 3 1.72 4.25 2.97
C ILE A 3 1.08 3.55 4.16
N ARG A 4 0.99 4.21 5.31
CA ARG A 4 0.42 3.63 6.54
C ARG A 4 -1.02 4.05 6.69
N VAL A 5 -1.92 3.11 6.96
CA VAL A 5 -3.28 3.42 7.40
C VAL A 5 -3.24 3.57 8.93
N PHE A 6 -3.66 4.72 9.45
CA PHE A 6 -3.60 5.04 10.89
C PHE A 6 -4.89 4.71 11.64
N GLU A 7 -5.78 3.97 11.00
CA GLU A 7 -7.05 3.53 11.56
C GLU A 7 -7.22 2.03 11.32
N ARG A 8 -8.10 1.44 12.13
CA ARG A 8 -8.41 0.01 12.03
C ARG A 8 -9.31 -0.21 10.82
N VAL A 9 -8.84 -1.02 9.88
CA VAL A 9 -9.62 -1.45 8.71
C VAL A 9 -10.11 -2.87 8.96
N ASP A 10 -11.33 -3.19 8.50
CA ASP A 10 -11.80 -4.58 8.49
C ASP A 10 -10.91 -5.43 7.56
N GLU A 11 -10.11 -6.30 8.16
CA GLU A 11 -9.09 -7.10 7.46
C GLU A 11 -9.71 -7.97 6.37
N LYS A 12 -10.87 -8.58 6.64
CA LYS A 12 -11.55 -9.47 5.67
C LYS A 12 -12.02 -8.70 4.45
N SER A 13 -12.60 -7.51 4.64
CA SER A 13 -13.03 -6.63 3.55
C SER A 13 -11.83 -6.11 2.76
N LEU A 14 -10.74 -5.78 3.44
CA LEU A 14 -9.49 -5.34 2.80
C LEU A 14 -8.89 -6.45 1.93
N ILE A 15 -8.73 -7.66 2.47
CA ILE A 15 -8.25 -8.83 1.73
C ILE A 15 -9.15 -9.11 0.53
N LYS A 16 -10.48 -9.10 0.72
CA LYS A 16 -11.44 -9.34 -0.36
C LYS A 16 -11.28 -8.32 -1.50
N GLU A 17 -11.25 -7.02 -1.21
CA GLU A 17 -11.07 -5.99 -2.24
C GLU A 17 -9.69 -6.07 -2.92
N LEU A 18 -8.63 -6.37 -2.16
CA LEU A 18 -7.30 -6.58 -2.73
C LEU A 18 -7.29 -7.79 -3.69
N THR A 19 -7.89 -8.91 -3.30
CA THR A 19 -8.02 -10.10 -4.17
C THR A 19 -8.79 -9.78 -5.45
N LEU A 20 -9.91 -9.03 -5.36
CA LEU A 20 -10.67 -8.58 -6.54
C LEU A 20 -9.84 -7.69 -7.47
N ARG A 21 -8.84 -6.97 -6.95
CA ARG A 21 -7.89 -6.13 -7.70
C ARG A 21 -6.65 -6.91 -8.18
N GLY A 22 -6.65 -8.24 -8.06
CA GLY A 22 -5.58 -9.11 -8.55
C GLY A 22 -4.39 -9.25 -7.59
N TRP A 23 -4.52 -8.83 -6.34
CA TRP A 23 -3.52 -9.11 -5.31
C TRP A 23 -3.63 -10.57 -4.86
N LYS A 24 -2.50 -11.15 -4.45
CA LYS A 24 -2.39 -12.55 -4.02
C LYS A 24 -1.89 -12.63 -2.58
N GLU A 25 -2.44 -13.56 -1.82
CA GLU A 25 -2.01 -13.83 -0.44
C GLU A 25 -0.58 -14.37 -0.38
N GLY A 26 0.12 -14.02 0.70
CA GLY A 26 1.42 -14.57 1.03
C GLY A 26 1.88 -14.15 2.43
N LYS A 27 3.18 -14.23 2.67
CA LYS A 27 3.81 -13.80 3.93
C LYS A 27 4.92 -12.79 3.66
N PHE A 28 4.95 -11.71 4.44
CA PHE A 28 6.01 -10.71 4.42
C PHE A 28 6.57 -10.56 5.84
N ASN A 29 7.85 -10.88 6.04
CA ASN A 29 8.52 -10.86 7.35
C ASN A 29 7.73 -11.61 8.45
N GLY A 30 7.18 -12.78 8.11
CA GLY A 30 6.40 -13.62 9.03
C GLY A 30 4.95 -13.16 9.25
N LYS A 31 4.55 -12.00 8.73
CA LYS A 31 3.18 -11.47 8.83
C LYS A 31 2.37 -11.81 7.59
N GLN A 32 1.05 -11.84 7.73
CA GLN A 32 0.13 -11.99 6.61
C GLN A 32 0.23 -10.76 5.70
N ALA A 33 0.32 -11.00 4.39
CA ALA A 33 0.45 -9.93 3.42
C ALA A 33 -0.25 -10.28 2.11
N MET A 34 -0.58 -9.25 1.34
CA MET A 34 -1.06 -9.34 -0.03
C MET A 34 0.00 -8.77 -0.97
N PHE A 35 0.19 -9.39 -2.12
CA PHE A 35 1.20 -9.03 -3.11
C PHE A 35 0.57 -8.76 -4.47
N LYS A 36 1.05 -7.75 -5.17
CA LYS A 36 0.68 -7.50 -6.56
C LYS A 36 1.91 -7.10 -7.34
N GLU A 37 2.16 -7.81 -8.44
CA GLU A 37 3.14 -7.37 -9.41
C GLU A 37 2.54 -6.28 -10.29
N PHE A 38 3.26 -5.19 -10.45
CA PHE A 38 2.87 -4.08 -11.31
C PHE A 38 4.12 -3.60 -12.02
N GLU A 39 4.22 -3.82 -13.34
CA GLU A 39 5.42 -3.47 -14.12
C GLU A 39 6.73 -3.93 -13.44
N ALA A 40 7.66 -2.99 -13.20
CA ALA A 40 8.94 -3.20 -12.52
C ALA A 40 8.83 -3.19 -10.98
N TYR A 41 7.63 -3.32 -10.41
CA TYR A 41 7.34 -3.19 -8.99
C TYR A 41 6.68 -4.45 -8.43
N LEU A 42 7.03 -4.75 -7.18
CA LEU A 42 6.28 -5.60 -6.28
C LEU A 42 5.62 -4.72 -5.24
N TRP A 43 4.30 -4.65 -5.27
CA TRP A 43 3.53 -4.02 -4.23
C TRP A 43 3.22 -5.03 -3.13
N VAL A 44 3.33 -4.58 -1.89
CA VAL A 44 3.08 -5.40 -0.69
C VAL A 44 2.13 -4.64 0.22
N ALA A 45 1.02 -5.26 0.61
CA ALA A 45 0.14 -4.77 1.66
C ALA A 45 0.28 -5.70 2.86
N VAL A 46 0.78 -5.19 3.97
CA VAL A 46 0.96 -5.99 5.20
C VAL A 46 -0.29 -5.83 6.05
N MET A 47 -0.88 -6.97 6.42
CA MET A 47 -2.12 -7.05 7.20
C MET A 47 -1.75 -7.04 8.68
N GLU A 48 -1.95 -5.90 9.32
CA GLU A 48 -1.83 -5.69 10.77
C GLU A 48 -3.04 -4.87 11.24
N GLU A 49 -3.15 -4.62 12.54
CA GLU A 49 -4.20 -3.77 13.11
C GLU A 49 -4.28 -2.40 12.40
N CYS A 50 -3.14 -1.87 11.99
CA CYS A 50 -2.98 -0.71 11.13
C CYS A 50 -2.20 -1.12 9.86
N PRO A 51 -2.90 -1.48 8.77
CA PRO A 51 -2.25 -2.01 7.58
C PRO A 51 -1.36 -0.95 6.91
N TYR A 52 -0.32 -1.41 6.21
CA TYR A 52 0.54 -0.53 5.43
C TYR A 52 0.95 -1.13 4.10
N PHE A 53 1.23 -0.24 3.15
CA PHE A 53 1.55 -0.59 1.77
C PHE A 53 2.97 -0.15 1.43
N LEU A 54 3.67 -1.01 0.71
CA LEU A 54 5.03 -0.82 0.23
C LEU A 54 5.05 -0.98 -1.30
N SER A 55 5.88 -0.18 -1.95
CA SER A 55 6.32 -0.41 -3.32
C SER A 55 7.80 -0.76 -3.29
N LEU A 56 8.12 -1.98 -3.69
CA LEU A 56 9.48 -2.49 -3.80
C LEU A 56 9.80 -2.61 -5.28
N PRO A 57 10.85 -1.96 -5.80
CA PRO A 57 11.23 -2.19 -7.18
C PRO A 57 11.87 -3.56 -7.33
N LYS A 58 11.66 -4.19 -8.47
CA LYS A 58 12.31 -5.45 -8.85
C LYS A 58 13.76 -5.23 -9.29
N GLU A 59 14.11 -3.98 -9.65
CA GLU A 59 15.44 -3.55 -10.09
C GLU A 59 15.92 -2.34 -9.26
N GLU A 60 17.21 -2.28 -8.93
CA GLU A 60 17.79 -1.18 -8.14
C GLU A 60 18.02 0.08 -8.98
N ASN A 61 16.96 0.88 -9.19
CA ASN A 61 17.04 2.20 -9.83
C ASN A 61 16.21 3.24 -9.08
N SER A 62 16.84 4.33 -8.62
CA SER A 62 16.24 5.36 -7.77
C SER A 62 15.00 6.06 -8.39
N ARG A 63 14.94 6.21 -9.72
CA ARG A 63 13.76 6.80 -10.41
C ARG A 63 12.54 5.89 -10.31
N VAL A 64 12.77 4.58 -10.46
CA VAL A 64 11.76 3.51 -10.40
C VAL A 64 11.04 3.60 -9.05
N HIS A 65 11.76 3.75 -7.93
CA HIS A 65 11.12 3.87 -6.60
C HIS A 65 10.05 4.96 -6.46
N SER A 66 10.21 6.12 -7.12
CA SER A 66 9.28 7.24 -6.99
C SER A 66 7.98 7.04 -7.78
N GLU A 67 8.08 6.42 -8.97
CA GLU A 67 6.96 6.12 -9.84
C GLU A 67 6.10 4.99 -9.27
N GLY A 68 6.73 3.91 -8.81
CA GLY A 68 6.04 2.79 -8.15
C GLY A 68 5.24 3.23 -6.93
N MET A 69 5.76 4.18 -6.15
CA MET A 69 5.05 4.75 -5.00
C MET A 69 3.86 5.65 -5.42
N LYS A 70 4.00 6.42 -6.51
CA LYS A 70 2.94 7.28 -7.02
C LYS A 70 1.75 6.46 -7.53
N GLU A 71 2.01 5.40 -8.27
CA GLU A 71 0.96 4.51 -8.76
C GLU A 71 0.32 3.70 -7.62
N LEU A 72 1.14 3.22 -6.66
CA LEU A 72 0.61 2.58 -5.46
C LEU A 72 -0.31 3.54 -4.68
N MET A 73 0.05 4.82 -4.54
CA MET A 73 -0.79 5.80 -3.87
C MET A 73 -2.16 5.98 -4.55
N LYS A 74 -2.22 5.91 -5.89
CA LYS A 74 -3.51 5.96 -6.61
C LYS A 74 -4.36 4.72 -6.34
N GLU A 75 -3.78 3.52 -6.43
CA GLU A 75 -4.46 2.25 -6.14
C GLU A 75 -5.03 2.26 -4.71
N VAL A 76 -4.21 2.66 -3.73
CA VAL A 76 -4.64 2.70 -2.33
C VAL A 76 -5.67 3.81 -2.09
N LYS A 77 -5.60 4.95 -2.80
CA LYS A 77 -6.62 6.00 -2.69
C LYS A 77 -7.99 5.52 -3.16
N GLU A 78 -8.06 4.80 -4.27
CA GLU A 78 -9.32 4.18 -4.71
C GLU A 78 -9.85 3.16 -3.71
N LEU A 79 -8.95 2.35 -3.14
CA LEU A 79 -9.27 1.38 -2.10
C LEU A 79 -9.84 2.07 -0.85
N SER A 80 -9.24 3.19 -0.45
CA SER A 80 -9.65 4.01 0.69
C SER A 80 -11.06 4.56 0.51
N HIS A 81 -11.40 5.04 -0.69
CA HIS A 81 -12.74 5.53 -1.00
C HIS A 81 -13.79 4.42 -0.97
N ARG A 82 -13.44 3.20 -1.40
CA ARG A 82 -14.37 2.06 -1.38
C ARG A 82 -14.61 1.50 0.01
N LEU A 83 -13.55 1.41 0.81
CA LEU A 83 -13.59 0.79 2.14
C LEU A 83 -13.85 1.80 3.27
N GLY A 84 -13.85 3.09 2.96
CA GLY A 84 -14.20 4.14 3.91
C GLY A 84 -13.12 4.47 4.93
N PHE A 85 -11.84 4.20 4.63
CA PHE A 85 -10.71 4.58 5.48
C PHE A 85 -9.96 5.79 4.93
N SER A 86 -9.23 6.49 5.78
CA SER A 86 -8.43 7.66 5.46
C SER A 86 -6.97 7.29 5.21
N LEU A 87 -6.38 7.95 4.22
CA LEU A 87 -4.94 7.90 3.99
C LEU A 87 -4.26 9.10 4.64
N PRO A 88 -3.00 8.93 5.10
CA PRO A 88 -2.20 10.06 5.51
C PRO A 88 -1.97 10.93 4.28
N VAL A 89 -2.75 12.01 4.20
CA VAL A 89 -2.48 13.10 3.29
C VAL A 89 -1.10 13.58 3.69
N LYS A 90 -0.09 13.50 2.81
CA LYS A 90 1.10 14.33 3.02
C LYS A 90 0.56 15.76 3.02
N PRO A 91 0.60 16.51 4.13
CA PRO A 91 0.47 17.95 3.99
C PRO A 91 1.72 18.34 3.19
N GLY A 92 1.52 18.93 2.01
CA GLY A 92 2.62 19.62 1.36
C GLY A 92 3.16 20.67 2.34
N GLY A 93 4.46 20.63 2.60
CA GLY A 93 5.27 21.76 3.08
C GLY A 93 4.89 22.35 4.45
N GLY A 94 5.77 22.17 5.43
CA GLY A 94 5.71 22.95 6.65
C GLY A 94 6.54 22.36 7.78
N TYR A 95 7.87 22.48 7.69
CA TYR A 95 8.68 22.50 8.90
C TYR A 95 8.43 23.86 9.59
N HIS A 96 7.46 23.88 10.50
CA HIS A 96 7.49 24.69 11.71
C HIS A 96 7.27 23.63 12.80
N VAL A 97 8.24 23.31 13.65
CA VAL A 97 8.96 24.16 14.61
C VAL A 97 10.34 23.57 14.89
#